data_AF-A0A812TGW9-F1
#
_entry.id   AF-A0A812TGW9-F1
#
_cell.length_a   1.000
_cell.length_b   1.000
_cell.length_c   1.000
_cell.angle_alpha   90.00
_cell.angle_beta   90.00
_cell.angle_gamma   90.00
#
_symmetry.space_group_name_H-M   'P 1'
#
loop_
_entity.id
_entity.type
_entity.pdbx_description
1 polymer ?
#
loop_
_entity_poly.entity_id
_entity_poly.type
_entity_poly.pdbx_seq_one_letter_code
_entity_poly.pdbx_strand_id
1 'polypeptide(L)'
;MARRSLSTPELTGTYTDTVEADDEGHPKQLWLLAPARGAVQGEYVLQKGRDNFNQPLWRQQKGSGWLFSSAPDGFWRFANSDVELADRLGPIQSAQPHAGVAPYKVARWQYHDGSDWHDDASISVLASQIEFTNAMAKKQCASGDEEHPPSLWLLSPRYANLQGEYRKQETRRERGQPVWRQVGGEGWIFSTSKGRWFVTDDEAGIAQSGGVMASVAPHNGSPPNKVEHWQFFNDGSWQPDAAILLTEKQAEAERLLAEQQREALLRSGAAPDRVWIVCPPKPLIQGEYTRQPGRIERGHPVWRQVGGSGILYSNGLGGLWCVATKEADVQKNLGVLQCSNAHQGRPPHEMEAWQYADGSTWRLHKDLRVTDQREEGLAALAEQVGRASGTV
;
A
#
# COMPACT_ATOMS: atom_id res chain seq x y z
N MET A 1 -42.14 8.69 -41.74
CA MET A 1 -41.53 8.92 -40.40
C MET A 1 -40.43 9.96 -40.56
N ALA A 2 -40.68 11.19 -40.13
CA ALA A 2 -39.77 12.32 -40.34
C ALA A 2 -38.66 12.35 -39.26
N ARG A 3 -37.40 12.41 -39.67
CA ARG A 3 -36.24 12.61 -38.79
C ARG A 3 -36.11 14.10 -38.45
N ARG A 4 -36.16 14.45 -37.17
CA ARG A 4 -35.80 15.79 -36.67
C ARG A 4 -34.29 15.89 -36.54
N SER A 5 -33.66 16.74 -37.35
CA SER A 5 -32.30 17.24 -37.10
C SER A 5 -32.34 18.21 -35.93
N LEU A 6 -31.54 17.94 -34.89
CA LEU A 6 -31.28 18.88 -33.82
C LEU A 6 -30.09 19.75 -34.22
N SER A 7 -30.33 21.05 -34.36
CA SER A 7 -29.31 22.07 -34.59
C SER A 7 -28.61 22.37 -33.27
N THR A 8 -27.29 22.20 -33.21
CA THR A 8 -26.45 22.66 -32.12
C THR A 8 -26.30 24.19 -32.17
N PRO A 9 -26.39 24.90 -31.04
CA PRO A 9 -26.15 26.34 -31.00
C PRO A 9 -24.63 26.61 -30.99
N GLU A 10 -24.16 27.42 -31.93
CA GLU A 10 -22.82 28.02 -31.91
C GLU A 10 -22.78 29.11 -30.83
N LEU A 11 -22.07 28.86 -29.73
CA LEU A 11 -21.75 29.85 -28.70
C LEU A 11 -20.47 30.59 -29.10
N THR A 12 -20.60 31.60 -29.95
CA THR A 12 -19.51 32.56 -30.24
C THR A 12 -19.55 33.70 -29.21
N GLY A 13 -19.17 33.41 -27.96
CA GLY A 13 -18.88 34.42 -26.97
C GLY A 13 -17.38 34.69 -26.94
N THR A 14 -16.93 35.84 -27.46
CA THR A 14 -15.54 36.28 -27.33
C THR A 14 -15.27 36.71 -25.89
N TYR A 15 -14.86 35.77 -25.04
CA TYR A 15 -14.37 36.06 -23.70
C TYR A 15 -12.96 36.66 -23.82
N THR A 16 -12.84 37.98 -23.67
CA THR A 16 -11.54 38.62 -23.51
C THR A 16 -11.07 38.37 -22.08
N ASP A 17 -10.24 37.35 -21.90
CA ASP A 17 -9.63 36.97 -20.63
C ASP A 17 -8.55 38.00 -20.25
N THR A 18 -8.98 39.15 -19.70
CA THR A 18 -8.05 40.14 -19.14
C THR A 18 -7.61 39.66 -17.77
N VAL A 19 -6.34 39.26 -17.65
CA VAL A 19 -5.71 38.89 -16.38
C VAL A 19 -5.85 40.06 -15.40
N GLU A 20 -6.64 39.89 -14.34
CA GLU A 20 -6.72 40.90 -13.29
C GLU A 20 -5.38 41.00 -12.57
N ALA A 21 -4.76 42.18 -12.66
CA ALA A 21 -3.54 42.51 -11.95
C ALA A 21 -3.84 43.42 -10.74
N ASP A 22 -2.93 43.44 -9.77
CA ASP A 22 -2.87 44.50 -8.77
C ASP A 22 -2.28 45.80 -9.36
N ASP A 23 -2.19 46.85 -8.53
CA ASP A 23 -1.67 48.17 -8.93
C ASP A 23 -0.20 48.11 -9.43
N GLU A 24 0.50 47.01 -9.20
CA GLU A 24 1.91 46.80 -9.55
C GLU A 24 2.08 45.83 -10.73
N GLY A 25 0.98 45.34 -11.31
CA GLY A 25 0.99 44.47 -12.48
C GLY A 25 1.15 42.97 -12.16
N HIS A 26 1.02 42.56 -10.89
CA HIS A 26 1.06 41.15 -10.51
C HIS A 26 -0.32 40.49 -10.66
N PRO A 27 -0.42 39.29 -11.24
CA PRO A 27 -1.70 38.58 -11.33
C PRO A 27 -2.28 38.30 -9.94
N LYS A 28 -3.55 38.63 -9.75
CA LYS A 28 -4.28 38.33 -8.50
C LYS A 28 -4.40 36.83 -8.24
N GLN A 29 -4.40 36.03 -9.30
CA GLN A 29 -4.50 34.59 -9.26
C GLN A 29 -3.48 33.94 -10.19
N LEU A 30 -2.99 32.78 -9.77
CA LEU A 30 -2.12 31.90 -10.54
C LEU A 30 -2.58 30.46 -10.37
N TRP A 31 -2.31 29.62 -11.37
CA TRP A 31 -2.63 28.19 -11.31
C TRP A 31 -1.36 27.37 -11.51
N LEU A 32 -1.01 26.55 -10.51
CA LEU A 32 0.06 25.57 -10.64
C LEU A 32 -0.50 24.30 -11.24
N LEU A 33 0.12 23.84 -12.33
CA LEU A 33 -0.03 22.51 -12.89
C LEU A 33 1.22 21.69 -12.55
N ALA A 34 1.06 20.65 -11.72
CA ALA A 34 2.14 19.77 -11.29
C ALA A 34 1.56 18.36 -11.03
N PRO A 35 1.28 17.56 -12.08
CA PRO A 35 0.48 16.33 -11.97
C PRO A 35 1.06 15.28 -11.01
N ALA A 36 2.39 15.16 -10.96
CA ALA A 36 3.10 14.26 -10.05
C ALA A 36 3.19 14.77 -8.59
N ARG A 37 2.69 15.99 -8.32
CA ARG A 37 2.81 16.72 -7.04
C ARG A 37 1.45 17.33 -6.63
N GLY A 38 0.41 16.49 -6.64
CA GLY A 38 -0.97 16.92 -6.44
C GLY A 38 -1.24 17.78 -5.19
N ALA A 39 -0.46 17.61 -4.11
CA ALA A 39 -0.62 18.40 -2.88
C ALA A 39 -0.43 19.91 -3.07
N VAL A 40 0.44 20.32 -3.99
CA VAL A 40 0.72 21.74 -4.27
C VAL A 40 0.02 22.25 -5.55
N GLN A 41 -0.64 21.37 -6.31
CA GLN A 41 -1.34 21.74 -7.54
C GLN A 41 -2.59 22.59 -7.24
N GLY A 42 -2.96 23.49 -8.16
CA GLY A 42 -4.23 24.20 -8.13
C GLY A 42 -4.09 25.71 -8.12
N GLU A 43 -5.13 26.38 -7.61
CA GLU A 43 -5.26 27.84 -7.60
C GLU A 43 -4.52 28.49 -6.42
N TYR A 44 -3.80 29.56 -6.72
CA TYR A 44 -3.04 30.39 -5.80
C TYR A 44 -3.53 31.83 -5.89
N VAL A 45 -3.89 32.42 -4.76
CA VAL A 45 -4.45 33.78 -4.66
C VAL A 45 -3.42 34.70 -4.02
N LEU A 46 -3.17 35.84 -4.65
CA LEU A 46 -2.25 36.87 -4.17
C LEU A 46 -2.70 37.36 -2.79
N GLN A 47 -1.79 37.36 -1.83
CA GLN A 47 -2.07 37.82 -0.48
C GLN A 47 -1.87 39.33 -0.37
N LYS A 48 -2.66 39.96 0.52
CA LYS A 48 -2.49 41.38 0.82
C LYS A 48 -1.23 41.58 1.65
N GLY A 49 -0.20 42.15 1.03
CA GLY A 49 1.10 42.39 1.64
C GLY A 49 2.22 41.74 0.84
N ARG A 50 3.43 41.90 1.34
CA ARG A 50 4.66 41.36 0.72
C ARG A 50 5.45 40.61 1.78
N ASP A 51 6.37 39.77 1.33
CA ASP A 51 7.34 39.17 2.22
C ASP A 51 8.35 40.20 2.77
N ASN A 52 9.29 39.73 3.59
CA ASN A 52 10.34 40.58 4.18
C ASN A 52 11.33 41.18 3.16
N PHE A 53 11.23 40.82 1.87
CA PHE A 53 12.04 41.33 0.75
C PHE A 53 11.22 42.14 -0.24
N ASN A 54 10.00 42.53 0.16
CA ASN A 54 9.09 43.28 -0.68
C ASN A 54 8.72 42.52 -1.96
N GLN A 55 8.61 41.19 -1.91
CA GLN A 55 8.14 40.34 -3.00
C GLN A 55 6.69 39.86 -2.77
N PRO A 56 5.92 39.63 -3.86
CA PRO A 56 4.55 39.13 -3.75
C PRO A 56 4.49 37.69 -3.21
N LEU A 57 3.42 37.38 -2.50
CA LEU A 57 3.12 36.06 -1.95
C LEU A 57 1.75 35.59 -2.44
N TRP A 58 1.66 34.35 -2.91
CA TRP A 58 0.37 33.73 -3.22
C TRP A 58 0.11 32.55 -2.30
N ARG A 59 -1.13 32.42 -1.82
CA ARG A 59 -1.61 31.32 -0.97
C ARG A 59 -2.50 30.39 -1.77
N GLN A 60 -2.28 29.09 -1.66
CA GLN A 60 -3.14 28.08 -2.29
C GLN A 60 -4.56 28.16 -1.70
N GLN A 61 -5.59 28.22 -2.55
CA GLN A 61 -6.98 28.40 -2.10
C GLN A 61 -7.54 27.15 -1.39
N LYS A 62 -7.11 25.95 -1.83
CA LYS A 62 -7.56 24.65 -1.31
C LYS A 62 -6.40 23.83 -0.77
N GLY A 63 -5.65 24.39 0.17
CA GLY A 63 -4.53 23.69 0.81
C GLY A 63 -3.67 24.62 1.65
N SER A 64 -2.47 24.13 1.97
CA SER A 64 -1.46 24.86 2.75
C SER A 64 -0.26 25.30 1.91
N GLY A 65 -0.40 25.31 0.58
CA GLY A 65 0.65 25.71 -0.34
C GLY A 65 0.91 27.23 -0.34
N TRP A 66 2.15 27.61 -0.59
CA TRP A 66 2.58 29.00 -0.83
C TRP A 66 3.40 29.08 -2.11
N LEU A 67 3.29 30.18 -2.85
CA LEU A 67 4.23 30.57 -3.91
C LEU A 67 4.91 31.87 -3.50
N PHE A 68 6.24 31.88 -3.50
CA PHE A 68 7.04 33.00 -3.02
C PHE A 68 8.41 33.06 -3.71
N SER A 69 9.04 34.23 -3.64
CA SER A 69 10.42 34.42 -4.08
C SER A 69 11.35 34.09 -2.92
N SER A 70 12.19 33.09 -3.08
CA SER A 70 13.30 32.82 -2.16
C SER A 70 14.38 33.88 -2.38
N ALA A 71 14.53 34.81 -1.46
CA ALA A 71 15.74 35.62 -1.35
C ALA A 71 16.77 34.89 -0.46
N PRO A 72 18.08 35.16 -0.55
CA PRO A 72 18.75 36.00 -1.54
C PRO A 72 19.04 35.27 -2.87
N ASP A 73 18.75 33.97 -2.97
CA ASP A 73 19.09 33.15 -4.14
C ASP A 73 18.22 33.46 -5.37
N GLY A 74 17.07 34.11 -5.17
CA GLY A 74 16.25 34.71 -6.20
C GLY A 74 15.42 33.69 -6.98
N PHE A 75 15.06 32.54 -6.41
CA PHE A 75 14.26 31.52 -7.08
C PHE A 75 12.78 31.65 -6.71
N TRP A 76 11.86 31.39 -7.65
CA TRP A 76 10.47 31.15 -7.27
C TRP A 76 10.36 29.76 -6.66
N ARG A 77 9.67 29.62 -5.53
CA ARG A 77 9.47 28.34 -4.84
C ARG A 77 8.02 28.13 -4.46
N PHE A 78 7.61 26.86 -4.45
CA PHE A 78 6.35 26.43 -3.84
C PHE A 78 6.63 25.70 -2.54
N ALA A 79 6.14 26.22 -1.41
CA ALA A 79 6.16 25.54 -0.11
C ALA A 79 4.83 24.86 0.17
N ASN A 80 4.83 23.79 0.98
CA ASN A 80 3.62 23.06 1.39
C ASN A 80 3.11 23.46 2.79
N SER A 81 3.83 24.30 3.52
CA SER A 81 3.54 24.68 4.90
C SER A 81 4.13 26.05 5.24
N ASP A 82 3.68 26.65 6.33
CA ASP A 82 4.22 27.93 6.84
C ASP A 82 5.67 27.78 7.34
N VAL A 83 6.04 26.59 7.81
CA VAL A 83 7.41 26.27 8.24
C VAL A 83 8.35 26.28 7.03
N GLU A 84 7.99 25.58 5.95
CA GLU A 84 8.78 25.61 4.71
C GLU A 84 8.87 27.02 4.13
N LEU A 85 7.79 27.82 4.19
CA LEU A 85 7.85 29.23 3.78
C LEU A 85 8.86 30.03 4.62
N ALA A 86 8.84 29.87 5.95
CA ALA A 86 9.74 30.57 6.85
C ALA A 86 11.21 30.18 6.60
N ASP A 87 11.46 28.89 6.37
CA ASP A 87 12.78 28.33 6.05
C ASP A 87 13.18 28.54 4.58
N ARG A 88 12.28 29.13 3.77
CA ARG A 88 12.40 29.32 2.31
C ARG A 88 12.65 28.03 1.54
N LEU A 89 12.13 26.92 2.01
CA LEU A 89 12.19 25.62 1.34
C LEU A 89 10.92 25.38 0.53
N GLY A 90 10.97 24.34 -0.30
CA GLY A 90 9.78 23.92 -1.04
C GLY A 90 10.06 22.73 -1.96
N PRO A 91 9.05 21.89 -2.25
CA PRO A 91 9.21 20.76 -3.16
C PRO A 91 9.36 21.13 -4.65
N ILE A 92 9.10 22.38 -5.05
CA ILE A 92 9.18 22.85 -6.44
C ILE A 92 9.87 24.23 -6.48
N GLN A 93 10.78 24.44 -7.44
CA GLN A 93 11.43 25.73 -7.68
C GLN A 93 11.58 26.07 -9.16
N SER A 94 11.80 27.34 -9.51
CA SER A 94 12.24 27.71 -10.85
C SER A 94 13.63 27.14 -11.13
N ALA A 95 13.93 26.73 -12.38
CA ALA A 95 15.24 26.16 -12.70
C ALA A 95 16.40 27.20 -12.63
N GLN A 96 16.06 28.49 -12.62
CA GLN A 96 17.00 29.60 -12.56
C GLN A 96 16.45 30.70 -11.64
N PRO A 97 17.31 31.58 -11.10
CA PRO A 97 16.88 32.78 -10.42
C PRO A 97 16.00 33.63 -11.35
N HIS A 98 14.88 34.13 -10.84
CA HIS A 98 13.85 34.77 -11.65
C HIS A 98 14.23 36.18 -12.09
N ALA A 99 15.16 36.87 -11.42
CA ALA A 99 15.62 38.21 -11.79
C ALA A 99 14.48 39.21 -12.09
N GLY A 100 13.41 39.16 -11.30
CA GLY A 100 12.19 39.98 -11.48
C GLY A 100 11.16 39.44 -12.48
N VAL A 101 11.45 38.35 -13.19
CA VAL A 101 10.48 37.66 -14.05
C VAL A 101 9.36 37.08 -13.19
N ALA A 102 8.10 37.31 -13.59
CA ALA A 102 6.93 36.78 -12.88
C ALA A 102 6.84 35.25 -12.96
N PRO A 103 6.25 34.56 -11.96
CA PRO A 103 6.24 33.10 -11.90
C PRO A 103 5.69 32.42 -13.17
N TYR A 104 4.57 32.90 -13.71
CA TYR A 104 3.93 32.34 -14.92
C TYR A 104 4.72 32.54 -16.21
N LYS A 105 5.77 33.37 -16.19
CA LYS A 105 6.69 33.59 -17.31
C LYS A 105 7.97 32.75 -17.20
N VAL A 106 8.15 32.02 -16.11
CA VAL A 106 9.29 31.11 -15.94
C VAL A 106 9.11 29.89 -16.84
N ALA A 107 10.07 29.65 -17.72
CA ALA A 107 10.00 28.58 -18.71
C ALA A 107 10.28 27.18 -18.15
N ARG A 108 11.07 27.07 -17.07
CA ARG A 108 11.53 25.79 -16.52
C ARG A 108 11.38 25.74 -15.02
N TRP A 109 10.83 24.63 -14.55
CA TRP A 109 10.60 24.33 -13.15
C TRP A 109 11.26 22.99 -12.82
N GLN A 110 11.67 22.88 -11.56
CA GLN A 110 12.32 21.70 -11.00
C GLN A 110 11.54 21.24 -9.78
N TYR A 111 11.59 19.95 -9.48
CA TYR A 111 11.14 19.41 -8.19
C TYR A 111 12.31 18.82 -7.40
N HIS A 112 12.18 18.82 -6.09
CA HIS A 112 13.11 18.17 -5.18
C HIS A 112 12.59 16.76 -4.84
N ASP A 113 13.40 15.72 -5.06
CA ASP A 113 13.01 14.33 -4.77
C ASP A 113 13.34 13.88 -3.33
N GLY A 114 13.98 14.77 -2.56
CA GLY A 114 14.50 14.52 -1.21
C GLY A 114 16.03 14.47 -1.16
N SER A 115 16.69 14.38 -2.32
CA SER A 115 18.15 14.42 -2.46
C SER A 115 18.60 15.52 -3.41
N ASP A 116 18.02 15.58 -4.62
CA ASP A 116 18.44 16.47 -5.69
C ASP A 116 17.26 17.18 -6.38
N TRP A 117 17.59 18.21 -7.15
CA TRP A 117 16.66 18.94 -8.00
C TRP A 117 16.62 18.37 -9.42
N HIS A 118 15.42 18.09 -9.92
CA HIS A 118 15.21 17.53 -11.25
C HIS A 118 14.31 18.44 -12.08
N ASP A 119 14.71 18.71 -13.32
CA ASP A 119 13.85 19.38 -14.30
C ASP A 119 12.59 18.56 -14.58
N ASP A 120 11.44 19.24 -14.58
CA ASP A 120 10.16 18.62 -14.88
C ASP A 120 9.35 19.53 -15.80
N ALA A 121 9.36 19.18 -17.08
CA ALA A 121 8.59 19.86 -18.12
C ALA A 121 7.07 19.75 -17.92
N SER A 122 6.62 18.86 -17.01
CA SER A 122 5.22 18.77 -16.63
C SER A 122 4.81 19.81 -15.57
N ILE A 123 5.75 20.58 -15.01
CA ILE A 123 5.43 21.66 -14.08
C ILE A 123 5.29 22.99 -14.83
N SER A 124 4.19 23.69 -14.62
CA SER A 124 3.96 25.01 -15.20
C SER A 124 3.07 25.88 -14.32
N VAL A 125 3.34 27.17 -14.30
CA VAL A 125 2.51 28.18 -13.63
C VAL A 125 1.78 28.98 -14.70
N LEU A 126 0.47 29.10 -14.56
CA LEU A 126 -0.42 29.69 -15.56
C LEU A 126 -1.14 30.90 -14.97
N ALA A 127 -1.37 31.92 -15.78
CA ALA A 127 -2.03 33.16 -15.36
C ALA A 127 -3.55 33.16 -15.63
N SER A 128 -4.06 32.13 -16.32
CA SER A 128 -5.47 31.96 -16.64
C SER A 128 -5.98 30.59 -16.21
N GLN A 129 -7.20 30.57 -15.67
CA GLN A 129 -7.92 29.33 -15.36
C GLN A 129 -8.21 28.51 -16.62
N ILE A 130 -8.48 29.17 -17.75
CA ILE A 130 -8.78 28.50 -19.03
C ILE A 130 -7.54 27.78 -19.56
N GLU A 131 -6.37 28.43 -19.47
CA GLU A 131 -5.10 27.78 -19.83
C GLU A 131 -4.83 26.58 -18.92
N PHE A 132 -5.12 26.70 -17.63
CA PHE A 132 -4.96 25.61 -16.67
C PHE A 132 -5.88 24.42 -16.98
N THR A 133 -7.16 24.65 -17.22
CA THR A 133 -8.10 23.57 -17.58
C THR A 133 -7.73 22.93 -18.91
N ASN A 134 -7.33 23.72 -19.90
CA ASN A 134 -6.87 23.21 -21.20
C ASN A 134 -5.56 22.41 -21.08
N ALA A 135 -4.60 22.87 -20.28
CA ALA A 135 -3.34 22.18 -20.05
C ALA A 135 -3.55 20.87 -19.26
N MET A 136 -4.46 20.87 -18.28
CA MET A 136 -4.93 19.66 -17.58
C MET A 136 -5.56 18.68 -18.55
N ALA A 137 -6.52 19.11 -19.38
CA ALA A 137 -7.20 18.26 -20.35
C ALA A 137 -6.21 17.73 -21.41
N LYS A 138 -5.31 18.58 -21.91
CA LYS A 138 -4.27 18.19 -22.87
C LYS A 138 -3.31 17.18 -22.27
N LYS A 139 -2.87 17.33 -21.02
CA LYS A 139 -2.04 16.32 -20.34
C LYS A 139 -2.80 15.03 -20.07
N GLN A 140 -4.10 15.10 -19.78
CA GLN A 140 -4.95 13.92 -19.67
C GLN A 140 -5.09 13.16 -21.00
N CYS A 141 -5.08 13.86 -22.15
CA CYS A 141 -5.14 13.22 -23.47
C CYS A 141 -3.77 12.88 -24.07
N ALA A 142 -2.68 13.56 -23.66
CA ALA A 142 -1.34 13.39 -24.21
C ALA A 142 -0.46 12.39 -23.44
N SER A 143 -0.89 11.95 -22.24
CA SER A 143 -0.41 10.68 -21.70
C SER A 143 -1.05 9.57 -22.52
N GLY A 144 -0.45 9.27 -23.68
CA GLY A 144 -0.85 8.15 -24.50
C GLY A 144 -0.93 6.88 -23.65
N ASP A 145 -2.15 6.41 -23.48
CA ASP A 145 -2.61 5.04 -23.27
C ASP A 145 -1.53 3.95 -23.14
N GLU A 146 -0.80 3.91 -22.04
CA GLU A 146 -0.88 2.67 -21.25
C GLU A 146 -2.12 2.83 -20.37
N GLU A 147 -3.27 2.51 -20.97
CA GLU A 147 -4.56 2.54 -20.30
C GLU A 147 -4.49 1.60 -19.10
N HIS A 148 -4.20 2.16 -17.93
CA HIS A 148 -4.21 1.41 -16.68
C HIS A 148 -5.52 0.62 -16.59
N PRO A 149 -5.47 -0.72 -16.45
CA PRO A 149 -6.63 -1.56 -16.63
C PRO A 149 -7.72 -1.21 -15.61
N PRO A 150 -9.00 -1.28 -16.01
CA PRO A 150 -10.13 -0.94 -15.14
C PRO A 150 -10.24 -1.88 -13.93
N SER A 151 -9.80 -3.13 -14.10
CA SER A 151 -9.71 -4.12 -13.04
C SER A 151 -8.35 -4.81 -13.04
N LEU A 152 -7.89 -5.17 -11.86
CA LEU A 152 -6.71 -5.98 -11.61
C LEU A 152 -7.11 -7.18 -10.75
N TRP A 153 -6.38 -8.27 -10.87
CA TRP A 153 -6.53 -9.46 -10.04
C TRP A 153 -5.24 -9.72 -9.32
N LEU A 154 -5.28 -9.67 -7.99
CA LEU A 154 -4.15 -9.94 -7.12
C LEU A 154 -4.19 -11.39 -6.66
N LEU A 155 -3.08 -12.09 -6.87
CA LEU A 155 -2.81 -13.41 -6.31
C LEU A 155 -1.63 -13.28 -5.36
N SER A 156 -1.79 -13.79 -4.15
CA SER A 156 -0.79 -13.75 -3.09
C SER A 156 -1.18 -14.82 -2.06
N PRO A 157 -0.66 -16.05 -2.16
CA PRO A 157 -1.00 -17.14 -1.23
C PRO A 157 -0.80 -16.77 0.24
N ARG A 158 0.17 -15.88 0.50
CA ARG A 158 0.54 -15.39 1.83
C ARG A 158 -0.52 -14.47 2.43
N TYR A 159 -1.13 -13.61 1.61
CA TYR A 159 -2.16 -12.65 2.02
C TYR A 159 -3.51 -13.03 1.41
N ALA A 160 -4.04 -14.19 1.83
CA ALA A 160 -5.29 -14.74 1.30
C ALA A 160 -6.47 -13.74 1.32
N ASN A 161 -6.54 -12.88 2.34
CA ASN A 161 -7.57 -11.84 2.49
C ASN A 161 -7.43 -10.69 1.48
N LEU A 162 -6.25 -10.49 0.89
CA LEU A 162 -5.99 -9.47 -0.12
C LEU A 162 -6.09 -10.00 -1.55
N GLN A 163 -6.34 -11.30 -1.75
CA GLN A 163 -6.49 -11.86 -3.09
C GLN A 163 -7.83 -11.48 -3.72
N GLY A 164 -7.89 -11.50 -5.05
CA GLY A 164 -9.13 -11.31 -5.82
C GLY A 164 -9.12 -10.07 -6.73
N GLU A 165 -10.32 -9.64 -7.13
CA GLU A 165 -10.52 -8.51 -8.03
C GLU A 165 -10.31 -7.17 -7.30
N TYR A 166 -9.65 -6.23 -7.97
CA TYR A 166 -9.44 -4.85 -7.58
C TYR A 166 -9.96 -3.94 -8.69
N ARG A 167 -10.86 -3.02 -8.35
CA ARG A 167 -11.44 -2.07 -9.32
C ARG A 167 -10.82 -0.70 -9.17
N LYS A 168 -10.44 -0.13 -10.32
CA LYS A 168 -9.89 1.21 -10.45
C LYS A 168 -10.91 2.23 -9.94
N GLN A 169 -10.46 3.14 -9.08
CA GLN A 169 -11.25 4.25 -8.61
C GLN A 169 -11.14 5.40 -9.62
N GLU A 170 -12.21 5.64 -10.38
CA GLU A 170 -12.18 6.53 -11.57
C GLU A 170 -11.60 7.91 -11.26
N THR A 171 -12.06 8.52 -10.17
CA THR A 171 -11.72 9.89 -9.76
C THR A 171 -10.54 9.98 -8.80
N ARG A 172 -10.12 8.87 -8.18
CA ARG A 172 -9.04 8.88 -7.20
C ARG A 172 -7.69 8.71 -7.88
N ARG A 173 -6.75 9.56 -7.49
CA ARG A 173 -5.35 9.49 -7.90
C ARG A 173 -4.48 9.70 -6.69
N GLU A 174 -3.45 8.89 -6.54
CA GLU A 174 -2.41 9.09 -5.53
C GLU A 174 -1.11 9.35 -6.28
N ARG A 175 -0.53 10.53 -6.07
CA ARG A 175 0.74 10.94 -6.69
C ARG A 175 0.69 10.88 -8.23
N GLY A 176 -0.45 11.25 -8.79
CA GLY A 176 -0.71 11.25 -10.23
C GLY A 176 -1.07 9.89 -10.82
N GLN A 177 -1.07 8.81 -10.02
CA GLN A 177 -1.33 7.45 -10.46
C GLN A 177 -2.71 6.95 -10.00
N PRO A 178 -3.37 6.03 -10.73
CA PRO A 178 -4.65 5.47 -10.29
C PRO A 178 -4.52 4.70 -8.97
N VAL A 179 -5.66 4.57 -8.30
CA VAL A 179 -5.83 3.69 -7.14
C VAL A 179 -6.82 2.60 -7.50
N TRP A 180 -6.59 1.38 -7.03
CA TRP A 180 -7.57 0.30 -7.12
C TRP A 180 -7.99 -0.14 -5.72
N ARG A 181 -9.27 -0.46 -5.56
CA ARG A 181 -9.86 -1.00 -4.33
C ARG A 181 -10.32 -2.43 -4.55
N GLN A 182 -10.04 -3.31 -3.60
CA GLN A 182 -10.49 -4.69 -3.62
C GLN A 182 -12.02 -4.79 -3.62
N VAL A 183 -12.57 -5.68 -4.44
CA VAL A 183 -14.00 -5.97 -4.47
C VAL A 183 -14.35 -6.90 -3.32
N GLY A 184 -15.19 -6.43 -2.39
CA GLY A 184 -15.63 -7.23 -1.24
C GLY A 184 -14.59 -7.36 -0.12
N GLY A 185 -13.54 -6.53 -0.13
CA GLY A 185 -12.51 -6.49 0.92
C GLY A 185 -11.97 -5.08 1.15
N GLU A 186 -10.96 -4.98 2.01
CA GLU A 186 -10.36 -3.71 2.45
C GLU A 186 -9.01 -3.44 1.76
N GLY A 187 -8.62 -4.26 0.79
CA GLY A 187 -7.38 -4.11 0.05
C GLY A 187 -7.35 -2.86 -0.84
N TRP A 188 -6.18 -2.23 -0.95
CA TRP A 188 -5.92 -1.12 -1.85
C TRP A 188 -4.59 -1.27 -2.58
N ILE A 189 -4.54 -0.89 -3.86
CA ILE A 189 -3.31 -0.80 -4.67
C ILE A 189 -3.09 0.66 -5.04
N PHE A 190 -1.91 1.21 -4.75
CA PHE A 190 -1.60 2.63 -4.95
C PHE A 190 -0.10 2.88 -5.17
N SER A 191 0.26 4.06 -5.71
CA SER A 191 1.67 4.45 -5.91
C SER A 191 2.18 5.32 -4.76
N THR A 192 3.47 5.17 -4.42
CA THR A 192 4.17 5.90 -3.34
C THR A 192 5.08 7.02 -3.87
N SER A 193 5.63 7.87 -2.99
CA SER A 193 6.51 9.00 -3.38
C SER A 193 7.74 8.53 -4.12
N LYS A 194 8.21 7.33 -3.75
CA LYS A 194 9.37 6.68 -4.33
C LYS A 194 9.04 5.97 -5.65
N GLY A 195 7.85 6.23 -6.20
CA GLY A 195 7.39 5.67 -7.46
C GLY A 195 7.23 4.15 -7.42
N ARG A 196 6.93 3.54 -6.27
CA ARG A 196 6.66 2.09 -6.17
C ARG A 196 5.18 1.83 -5.99
N TRP A 197 4.69 0.72 -6.54
CA TRP A 197 3.34 0.23 -6.26
C TRP A 197 3.30 -0.48 -4.93
N PHE A 198 2.30 -0.17 -4.10
CA PHE A 198 2.08 -0.76 -2.78
C PHE A 198 0.69 -1.40 -2.74
N VAL A 199 0.56 -2.46 -1.93
CA VAL A 199 -0.72 -3.03 -1.52
C VAL A 199 -0.86 -2.93 -0.01
N THR A 200 -2.00 -2.43 0.46
CA THR A 200 -2.34 -2.29 1.88
C THR A 200 -3.71 -2.91 2.14
N ASP A 201 -3.94 -3.38 3.37
CA ASP A 201 -5.23 -3.85 3.89
C ASP A 201 -5.99 -2.77 4.68
N ASP A 202 -5.43 -1.57 4.77
CA ASP A 202 -6.02 -0.40 5.41
C ASP A 202 -5.84 0.84 4.51
N GLU A 203 -6.92 1.58 4.28
CA GLU A 203 -6.93 2.82 3.53
C GLU A 203 -6.02 3.89 4.14
N ALA A 204 -5.88 3.93 5.48
CA ALA A 204 -4.96 4.85 6.15
C ALA A 204 -3.49 4.60 5.75
N GLY A 205 -3.17 3.37 5.33
CA GLY A 205 -1.88 3.00 4.76
C GLY A 205 -1.53 3.79 3.50
N ILE A 206 -2.51 4.22 2.71
CA ILE A 206 -2.28 5.03 1.51
C ILE A 206 -1.61 6.36 1.87
N ALA A 207 -2.18 7.08 2.85
CA ALA A 207 -1.66 8.37 3.30
C ALA A 207 -0.26 8.25 3.92
N GLN A 208 -0.03 7.17 4.66
CA GLN A 208 1.25 6.90 5.32
C GLN A 208 2.29 6.29 4.37
N SER A 209 1.91 5.96 3.12
CA SER A 209 2.72 5.13 2.22
C SER A 209 3.15 3.80 2.86
N GLY A 210 2.29 3.25 3.71
CA GLY A 210 2.42 1.94 4.33
C GLY A 210 1.72 0.86 3.52
N GLY A 211 2.23 -0.36 3.58
CA GLY A 211 1.65 -1.51 2.88
C GLY A 211 2.33 -2.80 3.27
N VAL A 212 1.69 -3.92 2.95
CA VAL A 212 2.17 -5.27 3.23
C VAL A 212 2.85 -5.91 2.02
N MET A 213 2.60 -5.38 0.82
CA MET A 213 3.28 -5.77 -0.42
C MET A 213 3.73 -4.53 -1.19
N ALA A 214 4.82 -4.65 -1.94
CA ALA A 214 5.34 -3.57 -2.77
C ALA A 214 6.05 -4.10 -4.01
N SER A 215 6.12 -3.29 -5.07
CA SER A 215 7.03 -3.53 -6.18
C SER A 215 8.49 -3.41 -5.70
N VAL A 216 9.36 -4.29 -6.20
CA VAL A 216 10.79 -4.28 -5.84
C VAL A 216 11.47 -2.99 -6.35
N ALA A 217 11.13 -2.57 -7.57
CA ALA A 217 11.65 -1.37 -8.22
C ALA A 217 10.58 -0.29 -8.38
N PRO A 218 10.97 0.99 -8.57
CA PRO A 218 10.05 2.02 -9.04
C PRO A 218 9.41 1.65 -10.38
N HIS A 219 8.14 1.97 -10.54
CA HIS A 219 7.31 1.57 -11.68
C HIS A 219 7.48 2.48 -12.90
N ASN A 220 8.09 3.67 -12.77
CA ASN A 220 8.38 4.58 -13.90
C ASN A 220 7.17 4.87 -14.82
N GLY A 221 5.97 4.93 -14.24
CA GLY A 221 4.71 5.09 -14.97
C GLY A 221 4.01 3.80 -15.38
N SER A 222 4.69 2.65 -15.39
CA SER A 222 4.08 1.36 -15.75
C SER A 222 2.99 0.94 -14.75
N PRO A 223 1.89 0.32 -15.22
CA PRO A 223 0.80 -0.13 -14.36
C PRO A 223 1.21 -1.33 -13.49
N PRO A 224 0.48 -1.62 -12.39
CA PRO A 224 0.86 -2.68 -11.44
C PRO A 224 1.00 -4.07 -12.07
N ASN A 225 0.18 -4.42 -13.07
CA ASN A 225 0.22 -5.71 -13.78
C ASN A 225 1.42 -5.88 -14.72
N LYS A 226 2.23 -4.84 -14.92
CA LYS A 226 3.48 -4.91 -15.70
C LYS A 226 4.71 -4.99 -14.81
N VAL A 227 4.54 -4.92 -13.49
CA VAL A 227 5.63 -5.13 -12.53
C VAL A 227 5.93 -6.63 -12.45
N GLU A 228 7.16 -7.01 -12.78
CA GLU A 228 7.61 -8.41 -12.77
C GLU A 228 7.98 -8.91 -11.37
N HIS A 229 8.42 -8.01 -10.49
CA HIS A 229 8.98 -8.38 -9.19
C HIS A 229 8.29 -7.64 -8.06
N TRP A 230 7.68 -8.44 -7.19
CA TRP A 230 7.01 -8.01 -5.98
C TRP A 230 7.74 -8.54 -4.76
N GLN A 231 7.52 -7.85 -3.64
CA GLN A 231 8.05 -8.18 -2.34
C GLN A 231 6.96 -7.97 -1.28
N PHE A 232 7.09 -8.64 -0.15
CA PHE A 232 6.20 -8.47 1.00
C PHE A 232 7.00 -8.02 2.23
N PHE A 233 6.31 -7.37 3.15
CA PHE A 233 6.89 -6.93 4.41
C PHE A 233 6.72 -8.02 5.46
N ASN A 234 7.84 -8.50 6.00
CA ASN A 234 7.88 -9.53 7.03
C ASN A 234 8.97 -9.22 8.05
N ASP A 235 8.57 -9.17 9.32
CA ASP A 235 9.45 -8.98 10.48
C ASP A 235 10.44 -7.82 10.30
N GLY A 236 9.93 -6.63 10.00
CA GLY A 236 10.76 -5.42 9.84
C GLY A 236 11.51 -5.31 8.52
N SER A 237 11.41 -6.30 7.62
CA SER A 237 12.17 -6.37 6.37
C SER A 237 11.29 -6.64 5.15
N TRP A 238 11.72 -6.14 3.99
CA TRP A 238 11.09 -6.47 2.70
C TRP A 238 11.76 -7.71 2.10
N GLN A 239 10.96 -8.69 1.68
CA GLN A 239 11.44 -9.93 1.09
C GLN A 239 10.81 -10.16 -0.28
N PRO A 240 11.58 -10.49 -1.34
CA PRO A 240 11.04 -10.84 -2.65
C PRO A 240 10.08 -12.03 -2.57
N ASP A 241 8.99 -11.98 -3.33
CA ASP A 241 8.04 -13.09 -3.42
C ASP A 241 7.48 -13.21 -4.84
N ALA A 242 7.97 -14.23 -5.54
CA ALA A 242 7.56 -14.54 -6.90
C ALA A 242 6.13 -15.09 -7.00
N ALA A 243 5.50 -15.45 -5.88
CA ALA A 243 4.11 -15.90 -5.85
C ALA A 243 3.11 -14.74 -5.85
N ILE A 244 3.57 -13.50 -5.65
CA ILE A 244 2.73 -12.30 -5.79
C ILE A 244 2.60 -11.98 -7.28
N LEU A 245 1.37 -12.03 -7.78
CA LEU A 245 1.06 -11.76 -9.18
C LEU A 245 -0.11 -10.79 -9.28
N LEU A 246 0.03 -9.77 -10.13
CA LEU A 246 -1.09 -8.94 -10.57
C LEU A 246 -1.30 -9.16 -12.07
N THR A 247 -2.53 -9.50 -12.45
CA THR A 247 -2.91 -9.64 -13.86
C THR A 247 -4.20 -8.88 -14.14
N GLU A 248 -4.38 -8.44 -15.37
CA GLU A 248 -5.66 -7.87 -15.86
C GLU A 248 -6.59 -8.95 -16.42
N LYS A 249 -6.06 -10.18 -16.62
CA LYS A 249 -6.78 -11.28 -17.25
C LYS A 249 -7.54 -12.09 -16.20
N GLN A 250 -8.83 -11.79 -16.03
CA GLN A 250 -9.72 -12.51 -15.10
C GLN A 250 -9.62 -14.03 -15.22
N ALA A 251 -9.73 -14.59 -16.43
CA ALA A 251 -9.70 -16.04 -16.63
C ALA A 251 -8.37 -16.68 -16.19
N GLU A 252 -7.25 -15.97 -16.31
CA GLU A 252 -5.95 -16.45 -15.84
C GLU A 252 -5.89 -16.45 -14.31
N ALA A 253 -6.36 -15.37 -13.68
CA ALA A 253 -6.44 -15.26 -12.23
C ALA A 253 -7.34 -16.32 -11.61
N GLU A 254 -8.54 -16.52 -12.17
CA GLU A 254 -9.50 -17.54 -11.71
C GLU A 254 -8.89 -18.95 -11.83
N ARG A 255 -8.22 -19.26 -12.94
CA ARG A 255 -7.53 -20.54 -13.13
C ARG A 255 -6.45 -20.75 -12.07
N LEU A 256 -5.62 -19.74 -11.81
CA LEU A 256 -4.53 -19.83 -10.83
C LEU A 256 -5.06 -19.93 -9.39
N LEU A 257 -6.13 -19.19 -9.03
CA LEU A 257 -6.79 -19.31 -7.73
C LEU A 257 -7.40 -20.70 -7.54
N ALA A 258 -8.07 -21.24 -8.55
CA ALA A 258 -8.62 -22.59 -8.52
C ALA A 258 -7.51 -23.65 -8.33
N GLU A 259 -6.37 -23.46 -9.00
CA GLU A 259 -5.21 -24.34 -8.83
C GLU A 259 -4.62 -24.25 -7.41
N GLN A 260 -4.45 -23.05 -6.86
CA GLN A 260 -4.00 -22.86 -5.48
C GLN A 260 -4.95 -23.52 -4.47
N GLN A 261 -6.27 -23.41 -4.69
CA GLN A 261 -7.27 -24.07 -3.85
C GLN A 261 -7.19 -25.60 -3.97
N ARG A 262 -7.01 -26.12 -5.19
CA ARG A 262 -6.83 -27.55 -5.44
C ARG A 262 -5.58 -28.08 -4.74
N GLU A 263 -4.45 -27.40 -4.85
CA GLU A 263 -3.23 -27.75 -4.15
C GLU A 263 -3.38 -27.68 -2.63
N ALA A 264 -4.08 -26.66 -2.12
CA ALA A 264 -4.37 -26.54 -0.70
C ALA A 264 -5.23 -27.70 -0.18
N LEU A 265 -6.21 -28.15 -0.97
CA LEU A 265 -7.01 -29.34 -0.65
C LEU A 265 -6.17 -30.62 -0.70
N LEU A 266 -5.28 -30.77 -1.67
CA LEU A 266 -4.36 -31.91 -1.75
C LEU A 266 -3.41 -31.93 -0.53
N ARG A 267 -2.79 -30.80 -0.20
CA ARG A 267 -1.94 -30.65 1.01
C ARG A 267 -2.73 -30.93 2.27
N SER A 268 -3.96 -30.39 2.36
CA SER A 268 -4.86 -30.64 3.47
C SER A 268 -5.12 -32.14 3.60
N GLY A 269 -5.49 -32.82 2.51
CA GLY A 269 -5.77 -34.26 2.47
C GLY A 269 -4.58 -35.15 2.85
N ALA A 270 -3.36 -34.77 2.46
CA ALA A 270 -2.13 -35.49 2.81
C ALA A 270 -1.67 -35.25 4.25
N ALA A 271 -2.12 -34.18 4.90
CA ALA A 271 -1.76 -33.88 6.28
C ALA A 271 -2.41 -34.88 7.27
N PRO A 272 -1.76 -35.17 8.41
CA PRO A 272 -2.27 -36.14 9.37
C PRO A 272 -3.60 -35.67 9.98
N ASP A 273 -4.52 -36.62 10.18
CA ASP A 273 -5.82 -36.36 10.83
C ASP A 273 -5.68 -35.88 12.27
N ARG A 274 -4.60 -36.30 12.94
CA ARG A 274 -4.34 -35.98 14.34
C ARG A 274 -2.87 -35.60 14.54
N VAL A 275 -2.66 -34.64 15.41
CA VAL A 275 -1.33 -34.28 15.92
C VAL A 275 -1.42 -34.08 17.43
N TRP A 276 -0.30 -34.26 18.12
CA TRP A 276 -0.18 -34.03 19.56
C TRP A 276 0.79 -32.89 19.79
N ILE A 277 0.37 -31.92 20.59
CA ILE A 277 1.22 -30.82 21.04
C ILE A 277 1.68 -31.12 22.46
N VAL A 278 2.99 -31.11 22.66
CA VAL A 278 3.64 -31.23 23.96
C VAL A 278 4.20 -29.85 24.29
N CYS A 279 3.67 -29.19 25.32
CA CYS A 279 4.07 -27.83 25.67
C CYS A 279 4.03 -27.61 27.19
N PRO A 280 5.06 -28.06 27.94
CA PRO A 280 5.07 -27.94 29.40
C PRO A 280 4.85 -26.51 29.93
N PRO A 281 5.39 -25.44 29.32
CA PRO A 281 5.14 -24.07 29.78
C PRO A 281 3.70 -23.57 29.62
N LYS A 282 2.88 -24.25 28.82
CA LYS A 282 1.48 -23.88 28.52
C LYS A 282 0.61 -25.14 28.54
N PRO A 283 0.32 -25.72 29.72
CA PRO A 283 -0.38 -26.99 29.81
C PRO A 283 -1.82 -26.94 29.28
N LEU A 284 -2.44 -25.76 29.17
CA LEU A 284 -3.81 -25.63 28.65
C LEU A 284 -3.94 -25.88 27.14
N ILE A 285 -2.84 -25.79 26.39
CA ILE A 285 -2.82 -25.97 24.93
C ILE A 285 -2.11 -27.26 24.50
N GLN A 286 -1.69 -28.09 25.45
CA GLN A 286 -1.12 -29.41 25.16
C GLN A 286 -2.22 -30.44 24.90
N GLY A 287 -1.85 -31.57 24.31
CA GLY A 287 -2.77 -32.69 24.07
C GLY A 287 -3.01 -32.96 22.60
N GLU A 288 -4.10 -33.69 22.34
CA GLU A 288 -4.49 -34.11 21.00
C GLU A 288 -5.19 -32.97 20.25
N TYR A 289 -4.88 -32.84 18.96
CA TYR A 289 -5.51 -31.93 18.01
C TYR A 289 -6.00 -32.71 16.80
N THR A 290 -7.25 -32.48 16.40
CA THR A 290 -7.88 -33.15 15.27
C THR A 290 -8.08 -32.17 14.12
N ARG A 291 -7.68 -32.59 12.91
CA ARG A 291 -7.84 -31.83 11.67
C ARG A 291 -9.31 -31.51 11.47
N GLN A 292 -9.62 -30.27 11.12
CA GLN A 292 -10.97 -29.81 10.82
C GLN A 292 -11.21 -30.04 9.31
N PRO A 293 -12.04 -31.03 8.91
CA PRO A 293 -12.21 -31.37 7.49
C PRO A 293 -12.73 -30.17 6.69
N GLY A 294 -12.11 -29.90 5.54
CA GLY A 294 -12.49 -28.80 4.66
C GLY A 294 -12.10 -27.40 5.15
N ARG A 295 -11.62 -27.24 6.40
CA ARG A 295 -11.13 -25.95 6.89
C ARG A 295 -9.69 -25.75 6.48
N ILE A 296 -9.47 -24.75 5.64
CA ILE A 296 -8.17 -24.35 5.13
C ILE A 296 -7.97 -22.87 5.48
N GLU A 297 -6.87 -22.57 6.15
CA GLU A 297 -6.43 -21.20 6.41
C GLU A 297 -5.13 -21.00 5.65
N ARG A 298 -5.12 -20.02 4.74
CA ARG A 298 -3.93 -19.65 3.95
C ARG A 298 -3.30 -20.80 3.19
N GLY A 299 -4.15 -21.65 2.62
CA GLY A 299 -3.72 -22.80 1.83
C GLY A 299 -3.22 -23.99 2.67
N HIS A 300 -3.43 -23.96 3.99
CA HIS A 300 -3.01 -24.99 4.93
C HIS A 300 -4.16 -25.51 5.80
N PRO A 301 -4.17 -26.80 6.18
CA PRO A 301 -5.17 -27.38 7.07
C PRO A 301 -5.13 -26.74 8.47
N VAL A 302 -6.27 -26.79 9.15
CA VAL A 302 -6.42 -26.38 10.55
C VAL A 302 -6.69 -27.59 11.42
N TRP A 303 -6.09 -27.62 12.61
CA TRP A 303 -6.43 -28.59 13.65
C TRP A 303 -7.01 -27.90 14.88
N ARG A 304 -7.93 -28.59 15.57
CA ARG A 304 -8.55 -28.12 16.81
C ARG A 304 -8.27 -29.08 17.95
N GLN A 305 -7.93 -28.54 19.11
CA GLN A 305 -7.65 -29.30 20.32
C GLN A 305 -8.87 -30.10 20.77
N VAL A 306 -8.68 -31.38 21.08
CA VAL A 306 -9.71 -32.26 21.62
C VAL A 306 -9.98 -31.90 23.08
N GLY A 307 -11.21 -31.48 23.38
CA GLY A 307 -11.61 -31.08 24.74
C GLY A 307 -11.07 -29.72 25.20
N GLY A 308 -10.46 -28.94 24.31
CA GLY A 308 -9.89 -27.62 24.62
C GLY A 308 -10.26 -26.54 23.60
N SER A 309 -9.57 -25.40 23.68
CA SER A 309 -9.80 -24.24 22.80
C SER A 309 -8.64 -23.96 21.83
N GLY A 310 -7.58 -24.76 21.86
CA GLY A 310 -6.44 -24.63 20.96
C GLY A 310 -6.84 -24.80 19.50
N ILE A 311 -6.31 -23.93 18.64
CA ILE A 311 -6.47 -23.97 17.18
C ILE A 311 -5.07 -23.86 16.57
N LEU A 312 -4.61 -24.92 15.90
CA LEU A 312 -3.34 -24.95 15.17
C LEU A 312 -3.60 -24.59 13.71
N TYR A 313 -2.93 -23.55 13.21
CA TYR A 313 -3.16 -23.00 11.88
C TYR A 313 -1.87 -22.40 11.29
N SER A 314 -1.85 -22.15 9.98
CA SER A 314 -0.74 -21.41 9.34
C SER A 314 -0.96 -19.91 9.45
N ASN A 315 0.01 -19.21 10.01
CA ASN A 315 0.11 -17.76 10.03
C ASN A 315 0.68 -17.25 8.70
N GLY A 316 -0.04 -16.34 8.06
CA GLY A 316 0.32 -15.73 6.78
C GLY A 316 1.40 -14.66 6.95
N LEU A 317 1.52 -14.06 8.14
CA LEU A 317 2.66 -13.22 8.46
C LEU A 317 3.84 -14.15 8.77
N GLY A 318 4.75 -14.30 7.80
CA GLY A 318 5.95 -15.11 7.94
C GLY A 318 5.82 -16.59 7.54
N GLY A 319 4.61 -17.13 7.36
CA GLY A 319 4.42 -18.53 7.00
C GLY A 319 4.82 -19.46 8.16
N LEU A 320 4.46 -19.11 9.39
CA LEU A 320 4.73 -19.90 10.59
C LEU A 320 3.50 -20.75 10.94
N TRP A 321 3.69 -21.95 11.48
CA TRP A 321 2.60 -22.61 12.20
C TRP A 321 2.40 -21.94 13.55
N CYS A 322 1.15 -21.67 13.92
CA CYS A 322 0.77 -21.00 15.16
C CYS A 322 -0.35 -21.76 15.88
N VAL A 323 -0.38 -21.65 17.20
CA VAL A 323 -1.53 -22.11 18.02
C VAL A 323 -2.21 -20.91 18.64
N ALA A 324 -3.47 -20.69 18.29
CA ALA A 324 -4.35 -19.71 18.92
C ALA A 324 -5.24 -20.38 19.98
N THR A 325 -5.80 -19.58 20.89
CA THR A 325 -6.78 -20.07 21.88
C THR A 325 -8.22 -19.63 21.58
N LYS A 326 -8.39 -18.75 20.59
CA LYS A 326 -9.66 -18.14 20.16
C LYS A 326 -9.62 -17.90 18.64
N GLU A 327 -10.78 -17.94 17.99
CA GLU A 327 -10.87 -17.69 16.55
C GLU A 327 -10.49 -16.27 16.15
N ALA A 328 -10.78 -15.28 17.00
CA ALA A 328 -10.37 -13.91 16.75
C ALA A 328 -8.84 -13.75 16.62
N ASP A 329 -8.07 -14.59 17.31
CA ASP A 329 -6.61 -14.59 17.22
C ASP A 329 -6.13 -15.19 15.90
N VAL A 330 -6.82 -16.22 15.38
CA VAL A 330 -6.55 -16.80 14.05
C VAL A 330 -6.71 -15.72 12.97
N GLN A 331 -7.80 -14.96 13.03
CA GLN A 331 -8.07 -13.87 12.08
C GLN A 331 -7.05 -12.73 12.17
N LYS A 332 -6.52 -12.49 13.38
CA LYS A 332 -5.51 -11.44 13.65
C LYS A 332 -4.06 -11.92 13.55
N ASN A 333 -3.83 -13.20 13.21
CA ASN A 333 -2.48 -13.77 13.06
C ASN A 333 -1.71 -13.85 14.37
N LEU A 334 -2.45 -14.01 15.46
CA LEU A 334 -1.92 -14.09 16.81
C LEU A 334 -1.93 -15.54 17.28
N GLY A 335 -0.96 -15.88 18.12
CA GLY A 335 -0.82 -17.19 18.70
C GLY A 335 -0.11 -17.14 20.04
N VAL A 336 -0.29 -18.19 20.82
CA VAL A 336 0.43 -18.44 22.07
C VAL A 336 1.61 -19.39 21.87
N LEU A 337 1.64 -20.09 20.73
CA LEU A 337 2.77 -20.89 20.23
C LEU A 337 3.02 -20.57 18.76
N GLN A 338 4.27 -20.69 18.34
CA GLN A 338 4.61 -20.72 16.92
C GLN A 338 5.88 -21.54 16.65
N CYS A 339 6.04 -22.04 15.43
CA CYS A 339 7.35 -22.58 15.01
C CYS A 339 8.36 -21.44 14.84
N SER A 340 9.65 -21.74 14.95
CA SER A 340 10.71 -20.73 14.91
C SER A 340 11.08 -20.27 13.50
N ASN A 341 10.74 -21.06 12.48
CA ASN A 341 11.07 -20.79 11.08
C ASN A 341 9.83 -20.94 10.20
N ALA A 342 9.83 -20.29 9.03
CA ALA A 342 8.79 -20.46 8.03
C ALA A 342 8.64 -21.93 7.64
N HIS A 343 7.41 -22.44 7.59
CA HIS A 343 7.15 -23.85 7.35
C HIS A 343 7.36 -24.24 5.88
N GLN A 344 7.36 -23.30 4.92
CA GLN A 344 7.62 -23.56 3.49
C GLN A 344 6.77 -24.72 2.93
N GLY A 345 5.51 -24.80 3.36
CA GLY A 345 4.59 -25.89 3.00
C GLY A 345 4.67 -27.16 3.85
N ARG A 346 5.70 -27.34 4.69
CA ARG A 346 5.84 -28.50 5.58
C ARG A 346 4.72 -28.54 6.65
N PRO A 347 4.23 -29.72 7.04
CA PRO A 347 3.24 -29.86 8.10
C PRO A 347 3.82 -29.54 9.49
N PRO A 348 2.98 -29.28 10.50
CA PRO A 348 3.46 -28.79 11.80
C PRO A 348 4.32 -29.79 12.58
N HIS A 349 4.08 -31.10 12.43
CA HIS A 349 4.86 -32.15 13.12
C HIS A 349 6.27 -32.32 12.55
N GLU A 350 6.55 -31.79 11.36
CA GLU A 350 7.87 -31.78 10.76
C GLU A 350 8.72 -30.59 11.23
N MET A 351 8.13 -29.62 11.94
CA MET A 351 8.86 -28.44 12.39
C MET A 351 9.73 -28.76 13.60
N GLU A 352 11.03 -28.49 13.47
CA GLU A 352 12.04 -28.89 14.46
C GLU A 352 12.07 -28.01 15.72
N ALA A 353 11.75 -26.73 15.56
CA ALA A 353 11.87 -25.74 16.63
C ALA A 353 10.56 -24.97 16.79
N TRP A 354 10.13 -24.87 18.03
CA TRP A 354 8.93 -24.17 18.42
C TRP A 354 9.17 -23.30 19.66
N GLN A 355 8.41 -22.22 19.73
CA GLN A 355 8.50 -21.20 20.76
C GLN A 355 7.12 -20.85 21.30
N TYR A 356 7.07 -20.37 22.54
CA TYR A 356 5.85 -19.96 23.21
C TYR A 356 5.92 -18.50 23.64
N ALA A 357 4.75 -17.85 23.72
CA ALA A 357 4.63 -16.48 24.19
C ALA A 357 4.71 -16.41 25.72
N ASP A 358 5.68 -15.67 26.24
CA ASP A 358 5.86 -15.31 27.64
C ASP A 358 5.81 -13.79 27.79
N GLY A 359 4.62 -13.27 28.10
CA GLY A 359 4.33 -11.83 28.04
C GLY A 359 4.47 -11.30 26.62
N SER A 360 5.40 -10.36 26.43
CA SER A 360 5.74 -9.77 25.12
C SER A 360 6.91 -10.46 24.41
N THR A 361 7.46 -11.54 24.98
CA THR A 361 8.65 -12.22 24.44
C THR A 361 8.33 -13.63 23.97
N TRP A 362 9.01 -14.07 22.91
CA TRP A 362 8.98 -15.45 22.45
C TRP A 362 10.14 -16.23 23.05
N ARG A 363 9.86 -17.41 23.60
CA ARG A 363 10.88 -18.27 24.22
C ARG A 363 10.90 -19.64 23.58
N LEU A 364 12.09 -20.10 23.19
CA LEU A 364 12.35 -21.48 22.80
C LEU A 364 12.23 -22.40 24.02
N HIS A 365 11.70 -23.60 23.82
CA HIS A 365 11.66 -24.61 24.86
C HIS A 365 12.00 -25.98 24.28
N LYS A 366 13.03 -26.64 24.81
CA LYS A 366 13.56 -27.90 24.28
C LYS A 366 12.56 -29.05 24.23
N ASP A 367 11.62 -29.09 25.18
CA ASP A 367 10.62 -30.15 25.26
C ASP A 367 9.32 -29.80 24.50
N LEU A 368 9.28 -28.63 23.85
CA LEU A 368 8.11 -28.16 23.12
C LEU A 368 8.17 -28.65 21.68
N ARG A 369 7.21 -29.50 21.30
CA ARG A 369 7.16 -30.13 19.98
C ARG A 369 5.74 -30.51 19.57
N VAL A 370 5.58 -30.74 18.27
CA VAL A 370 4.37 -31.30 17.67
C VAL A 370 4.75 -32.63 17.03
N THR A 371 3.97 -33.68 17.28
CA THR A 371 4.18 -35.02 16.69
C THR A 371 2.88 -35.54 16.10
N ASP A 372 2.94 -36.34 15.04
CA ASP A 372 1.80 -37.09 14.50
C ASP A 372 1.73 -38.52 15.07
N GLN A 373 2.74 -38.93 15.84
CA GLN A 373 2.82 -40.24 16.47
C GLN A 373 2.07 -40.25 17.82
N ARG A 374 0.94 -40.95 17.87
CA ARG A 374 0.07 -41.04 19.06
C ARG A 374 0.83 -41.50 20.31
N GLU A 375 1.60 -42.58 20.19
CA GLU A 375 2.30 -43.18 21.34
C GLU A 375 3.35 -42.23 21.91
N GLU A 376 4.10 -41.55 21.04
CA GLU A 376 5.09 -40.55 21.45
C GLU A 376 4.43 -39.36 22.15
N GLY A 377 3.34 -38.84 21.60
CA GLY A 377 2.57 -37.73 22.19
C GLY A 377 2.01 -38.09 23.57
N LEU A 378 1.42 -39.28 23.70
CA LEU A 378 0.87 -39.75 24.98
C LEU A 378 1.97 -40.02 26.01
N ALA A 379 3.09 -40.62 25.62
CA ALA A 379 4.22 -40.88 26.51
C ALA A 379 4.81 -39.57 27.06
N ALA A 380 5.01 -38.57 26.18
CA ALA A 380 5.53 -37.26 26.57
C ALA A 380 4.59 -36.51 27.53
N LEU A 381 3.28 -36.62 27.32
CA LEU A 381 2.28 -36.04 28.23
C LEU A 381 2.25 -36.75 29.59
N ALA A 382 2.35 -38.08 29.61
CA ALA A 382 2.40 -38.86 30.84
C ALA A 382 3.64 -38.55 31.70
N GLU A 383 4.80 -38.38 31.06
CA GLU A 383 6.05 -38.02 31.75
C GLU A 383 5.91 -36.68 32.49
N GLN A 384 5.20 -35.70 31.92
CA GLN A 384 4.98 -34.40 32.56
C GLN A 384 4.11 -34.51 33.82
N VAL A 385 3.07 -35.35 33.78
CA VAL A 385 2.21 -35.60 34.95
C VAL A 385 3.02 -36.25 36.07
N GLY A 386 3.86 -37.23 35.74
CA GLY A 386 4.75 -37.89 36.72
C GLY A 386 5.74 -36.93 37.39
N ARG A 387 6.35 -36.02 36.62
CA ARG A 387 7.26 -34.99 37.17
C ARG A 387 6.53 -34.01 38.09
N ALA A 388 5.30 -33.62 37.77
CA ALA A 388 4.51 -32.72 38.62
C ALA A 388 4.13 -33.35 39.97
N SER A 389 3.87 -34.66 40.00
CA SER A 389 3.49 -35.38 41.23
C SER A 389 4.68 -35.74 42.14
N GLY A 390 5.91 -35.81 41.61
CA GLY A 390 7.11 -36.18 42.37
C GLY A 390 7.82 -35.05 43.10
N THR A 391 7.25 -33.84 43.11
CA THR A 391 7.86 -32.64 43.71
C THR A 391 7.09 -32.16 44.95
N VAL A 392 6.65 -33.10 45.80
CA VAL A 392 5.98 -32.81 47.09
C VAL A 392 6.96 -32.95 48.24
#